data_AF-A0AAN0NKG8-F1
#
_entry.id   AF-A0AAN0NKG8-F1
#
_cell.length_a   1.000
_cell.length_b   1.000
_cell.length_c   1.000
_cell.angle_alpha   90.00
_cell.angle_beta   90.00
_cell.angle_gamma   90.00
#
_symmetry.space_group_name_H-M   'P 1'
#
loop_
_entity.id
_entity.type
_entity.pdbx_description
1 polymer ?
#
loop_
_entity_poly.entity_id
_entity_poly.type
_entity_poly.pdbx_seq_one_letter_code
_entity_poly.pdbx_strand_id
1 'polypeptide(L)'
;MGREAVAVCHWNGQIAELRLHLDSGFLNLRGDIRADLPRADITGVTLVDDGVLVRLALQTLHMEFDEVSARQWHKALLKTPPTLAEKFGVGPDARCFVQGAPNDRALSDALVGAMTRHLADASILLAIIENLDDLDAATTLAQENPTLHLWAVYPKGKGVAVGATAIRTHLRGLGFIDSKSCAVSDRLTATRYRLRRT
;
A
#
# COMPACT_ATOMS: atom_id res chain seq x y z
N MET A 1 6.16 0.22 3.84
CA MET A 1 6.18 1.44 4.67
C MET A 1 6.90 2.50 3.88
N GLY A 2 6.32 3.70 3.79
CA GLY A 2 6.94 4.84 3.14
C GLY A 2 8.07 5.44 3.98
N ARG A 3 8.73 6.47 3.47
CA ARG A 3 9.71 7.27 4.21
C ARG A 3 9.23 8.71 4.32
N GLU A 4 9.44 9.31 5.48
CA GLU A 4 9.13 10.72 5.73
C GLU A 4 10.36 11.46 6.26
N ALA A 5 10.49 12.73 5.90
CA ALA A 5 11.48 13.65 6.44
C ALA A 5 11.03 15.09 6.25
N VAL A 6 11.71 16.01 6.90
CA VAL A 6 11.67 17.45 6.57
C VAL A 6 13.02 17.80 5.97
N ALA A 7 13.04 18.54 4.87
CA ALA A 7 14.26 18.93 4.17
C ALA A 7 14.08 20.27 3.45
N VAL A 8 15.18 21.02 3.32
CA VAL A 8 15.24 22.16 2.40
C VAL A 8 15.26 21.62 0.97
N CYS A 9 14.34 22.11 0.15
CA CYS A 9 14.16 21.65 -1.21
C CYS A 9 14.31 22.80 -2.20
N HIS A 10 15.06 22.56 -3.28
CA HIS A 10 15.17 23.47 -4.41
C HIS A 10 14.41 22.90 -5.59
N TRP A 11 13.39 23.61 -6.06
CA TRP A 11 12.57 23.16 -7.16
C TRP A 11 11.93 24.33 -7.90
N ASN A 12 12.02 24.33 -9.24
CA ASN A 12 11.48 25.39 -10.10
C ASN A 12 11.92 26.82 -9.71
N GLY A 13 13.16 26.97 -9.26
CA GLY A 13 13.72 28.26 -8.82
C GLY A 13 13.26 28.72 -7.44
N GLN A 14 12.51 27.90 -6.71
CA GLN A 14 12.10 28.16 -5.33
C GLN A 14 12.92 27.32 -4.36
N ILE A 15 13.12 27.85 -3.15
CA ILE A 15 13.78 27.18 -2.03
C ILE A 15 12.81 27.23 -0.86
N ALA A 16 12.47 26.08 -0.30
CA ALA A 16 11.58 25.99 0.85
C ALA A 16 11.88 24.76 1.69
N GLU A 17 11.64 24.85 3.00
CA GLU A 17 11.62 23.68 3.87
C GLU A 17 10.29 22.93 3.68
N LEU A 18 10.36 21.66 3.30
CA LEU A 18 9.20 20.84 2.95
C LEU A 18 9.17 19.56 3.79
N ARG A 19 7.96 19.15 4.17
CA ARG A 19 7.71 17.78 4.59
C ARG A 19 7.60 16.88 3.35
N LEU A 20 8.46 15.89 3.31
CA LEU A 20 8.58 14.89 2.26
C LEU A 20 7.91 13.59 2.71
N HIS A 21 7.14 12.97 1.83
CA HIS A 21 6.63 11.61 2.02
C HIS A 21 6.85 10.80 0.74
N LEU A 22 7.56 9.68 0.85
CA LEU A 22 7.82 8.75 -0.23
C LEU A 22 7.05 7.45 0.01
N ASP A 23 6.13 7.10 -0.88
CA ASP A 23 5.45 5.81 -0.87
C ASP A 23 5.73 4.98 -2.14
N SER A 24 4.89 3.98 -2.43
CA SER A 24 5.07 3.12 -3.62
C SER A 24 4.68 3.79 -4.94
N GLY A 25 3.87 4.86 -4.90
CA GLY A 25 3.37 5.56 -6.08
C GLY A 25 3.97 6.95 -6.25
N PHE A 26 4.21 7.68 -5.15
CA PHE A 26 4.53 9.10 -5.18
C PHE A 26 5.68 9.49 -4.24
N LEU A 27 6.36 10.58 -4.61
CA LEU A 27 7.08 11.47 -3.71
C LEU A 27 6.22 12.73 -3.52
N ASN A 28 5.63 12.86 -2.33
CA ASN A 28 4.78 14.00 -1.98
C ASN A 28 5.61 15.09 -1.30
N LEU A 29 5.44 16.32 -1.78
CA LEU A 29 6.01 17.52 -1.21
C LEU A 29 4.89 18.32 -0.52
N ARG A 30 5.10 18.72 0.74
CA ARG A 30 4.13 19.48 1.52
C ARG A 30 4.83 20.63 2.24
N GLY A 31 4.37 21.85 2.00
CA GLY A 31 4.88 23.09 2.62
C GLY A 31 4.45 24.27 1.76
N ASP A 32 5.34 25.25 1.63
CA ASP A 32 5.19 26.38 0.70
C ASP A 32 5.20 25.92 -0.76
N ILE A 33 5.89 24.81 -1.04
CA ILE A 33 5.80 24.09 -2.30
C ILE A 33 4.97 22.82 -2.09
N ARG A 34 3.99 22.58 -2.98
CA ARG A 34 3.10 21.42 -2.91
C ARG A 34 3.04 20.71 -4.25
N ALA A 35 3.38 19.43 -4.23
CA ALA A 35 3.28 18.57 -5.39
C ALA A 35 3.20 17.10 -5.01
N ASP A 36 2.62 16.33 -5.93
CA ASP A 36 2.62 14.87 -5.89
C ASP A 36 3.39 14.40 -7.12
N LEU A 37 4.63 13.97 -6.92
CA LEU A 37 5.51 13.55 -8.00
C LEU A 37 5.34 12.04 -8.20
N PRO A 38 4.75 11.57 -9.31
CA PRO A 38 4.65 10.14 -9.57
C PRO A 38 6.04 9.54 -9.66
N ARG A 39 6.25 8.39 -9.01
CA ARG A 39 7.53 7.66 -9.11
C ARG A 39 7.84 7.22 -10.53
N ALA A 40 6.80 6.97 -11.33
CA ALA A 40 6.94 6.64 -12.74
C ALA A 40 7.57 7.77 -13.57
N ASP A 41 7.47 9.01 -13.10
CA ASP A 41 8.00 10.20 -13.78
C ASP A 41 9.46 10.51 -13.37
N ILE A 42 9.97 9.82 -12.35
CA ILE A 42 11.37 9.96 -11.91
C ILE A 42 12.27 9.22 -12.89
N THR A 43 13.06 9.97 -13.63
CA THR A 43 13.98 9.46 -14.66
C THR A 43 15.40 9.25 -14.15
N GLY A 44 15.74 9.81 -12.99
CA GLY A 44 17.06 9.63 -12.39
C GLY A 44 17.13 10.08 -10.94
N VAL A 45 18.01 9.45 -10.17
CA VAL A 45 18.27 9.79 -8.77
C VAL A 45 19.78 9.78 -8.53
N THR A 46 20.32 10.89 -8.08
CA THR A 46 21.77 11.07 -7.87
C THR A 46 22.02 11.52 -6.44
N LEU A 47 22.97 10.87 -5.78
CA LEU A 47 23.49 11.33 -4.49
C LEU A 47 24.48 12.47 -4.76
N VAL A 48 24.35 13.56 -4.02
CA VAL A 48 25.26 14.72 -4.05
C VAL A 48 25.75 15.01 -2.64
N ASP A 49 26.77 15.87 -2.51
CA ASP A 49 27.45 16.11 -1.23
C ASP A 49 26.51 16.63 -0.14
N ASP A 50 25.51 17.42 -0.52
CA ASP A 50 24.53 18.03 0.36
C ASP A 50 23.14 17.38 0.30
N GLY A 51 22.97 16.23 -0.36
CA GLY A 51 21.69 15.54 -0.39
C GLY A 51 21.41 14.66 -1.61
N VAL A 52 20.21 14.79 -2.17
CA VAL A 52 19.73 13.95 -3.29
C VAL A 52 19.09 14.81 -4.38
N LEU A 53 19.55 14.60 -5.61
CA LEU A 53 18.90 15.14 -6.82
C LEU A 53 17.95 14.09 -7.42
N VAL A 54 16.69 14.49 -7.62
CA VAL A 54 15.66 13.71 -8.31
C VAL A 54 15.37 14.39 -9.64
N ARG A 55 15.64 13.68 -10.74
CA ARG A 55 15.36 14.15 -12.10
C ARG A 55 13.97 13.68 -12.53
N LEU A 56 13.20 14.64 -13.04
CA LEU A 56 11.94 14.46 -13.74
C LEU A 56 12.17 14.86 -15.21
N ALA A 57 11.18 14.66 -16.08
CA ALA A 57 11.33 14.92 -17.52
C ALA A 57 11.84 16.34 -17.86
N LEU A 58 11.37 17.37 -17.15
CA LEU A 58 11.71 18.78 -17.44
C LEU A 58 12.26 19.53 -16.22
N GLN A 59 12.42 18.86 -15.08
CA GLN A 59 12.68 19.50 -13.80
C GLN A 59 13.63 18.65 -12.96
N THR A 60 14.37 19.32 -12.08
CA THR A 60 15.20 18.67 -11.05
C THR A 60 14.74 19.18 -9.70
N LEU A 61 14.44 18.25 -8.80
CA LEU A 61 14.23 18.51 -7.39
C LEU A 61 15.53 18.20 -6.66
N HIS A 62 16.07 19.17 -5.93
CA HIS A 62 17.16 18.96 -4.99
C HIS A 62 16.59 18.91 -3.58
N MET A 63 16.92 17.87 -2.80
CA MET A 63 16.54 17.73 -1.40
C MET A 63 17.81 17.67 -0.55
N GLU A 64 17.98 18.64 0.33
CA GLU A 64 19.13 18.71 1.21
C GLU A 64 19.00 17.73 2.39
N PHE A 65 20.06 16.97 2.66
CA PHE A 65 20.11 16.00 3.73
C PHE A 65 21.54 15.87 4.27
N ASP A 66 21.67 15.44 5.53
CA ASP A 66 22.94 14.88 5.98
C ASP A 66 23.32 13.62 5.18
N GLU A 67 24.59 13.24 5.20
CA GLU A 67 25.10 12.11 4.40
C GLU A 67 24.33 10.79 4.62
N VAL A 68 23.98 10.49 5.88
CA VAL A 68 23.29 9.25 6.24
C VAL A 68 21.88 9.25 5.68
N SER A 69 21.15 10.34 5.89
CA SER A 69 19.81 10.58 5.37
C SER A 69 19.80 10.58 3.84
N ALA A 70 20.77 11.23 3.20
CA ALA A 70 20.90 11.28 1.74
C ALA A 70 21.07 9.88 1.13
N ARG A 71 22.00 9.06 1.65
CA ARG A 71 22.21 7.67 1.21
C ARG A 71 20.94 6.82 1.40
N GLN A 72 20.25 7.02 2.52
CA GLN A 72 18.99 6.32 2.79
C GLN A 72 17.91 6.69 1.77
N TRP A 73 17.68 7.98 1.53
CA TRP A 73 16.70 8.49 0.59
C TRP A 73 17.02 8.07 -0.85
N HIS A 74 18.27 8.19 -1.28
CA HIS A 74 18.76 7.70 -2.57
C HIS A 74 18.41 6.22 -2.79
N LYS A 75 18.74 5.36 -1.82
CA LYS A 75 18.40 3.93 -1.87
C LYS A 75 16.89 3.67 -1.98
N ALA A 76 16.05 4.43 -1.29
CA ALA A 76 14.60 4.24 -1.32
C ALA A 76 13.95 4.76 -2.61
N LEU A 77 14.49 5.81 -3.21
CA LEU A 77 14.03 6.33 -4.48
C LEU A 77 14.38 5.37 -5.63
N LEU A 78 15.56 4.74 -5.59
CA LEU A 78 15.95 3.72 -6.58
C LEU A 78 15.28 2.35 -6.40
N LYS A 79 14.80 2.03 -5.20
CA LYS A 79 14.17 0.73 -4.93
C LYS A 79 12.88 0.57 -5.71
N THR A 80 12.76 -0.50 -6.50
CA THR A 80 11.48 -0.92 -7.11
C THR A 80 10.46 -1.19 -6.00
N PRO A 81 9.31 -0.50 -5.98
CA PRO A 81 8.25 -0.79 -5.02
C PRO A 81 7.72 -2.21 -5.21
N PRO A 82 7.31 -2.89 -4.12
CA PRO A 82 6.73 -4.22 -4.25
C PRO A 82 5.42 -4.16 -5.04
N THR A 83 5.18 -5.18 -5.86
CA THR A 83 3.92 -5.35 -6.60
C THR A 83 2.77 -5.59 -5.63
N LEU A 84 1.53 -5.45 -6.11
CA LEU A 84 0.36 -5.72 -5.27
C LEU A 84 0.28 -7.21 -4.87
N ALA A 85 0.64 -8.13 -5.78
CA ALA A 85 0.74 -9.56 -5.49
C ALA A 85 1.74 -9.84 -4.36
N GLU A 86 2.94 -9.22 -4.42
CA GLU A 86 3.96 -9.33 -3.36
C GLU A 86 3.49 -8.73 -2.04
N LYS A 87 2.75 -7.61 -2.08
CA LYS A 87 2.16 -7.00 -0.88
C LYS A 87 1.16 -7.95 -0.22
N PHE A 88 0.32 -8.62 -1.00
CA PHE A 88 -0.61 -9.62 -0.50
C PHE A 88 0.09 -10.91 -0.07
N GLY A 89 1.26 -11.20 -0.63
CA GLY A 89 1.99 -12.44 -0.43
C GLY A 89 1.35 -13.59 -1.21
N VAL A 90 0.87 -13.31 -2.43
CA VAL A 90 0.20 -14.28 -3.30
C VAL A 90 1.00 -14.54 -4.56
N GLY A 91 0.89 -15.75 -5.07
CA GLY A 91 1.55 -16.20 -6.30
C GLY A 91 1.23 -17.67 -6.59
N PRO A 92 1.86 -18.28 -7.63
CA PRO A 92 1.64 -19.68 -7.99
C PRO A 92 1.89 -20.66 -6.83
N ASP A 93 2.90 -20.36 -6.00
CA ASP A 93 3.32 -21.16 -4.84
C ASP A 93 2.62 -20.76 -3.52
N ALA A 94 1.85 -19.68 -3.54
CA ALA A 94 1.13 -19.14 -2.39
C ALA A 94 -0.25 -18.66 -2.84
N ARG A 95 -1.12 -19.61 -3.18
CA ARG A 95 -2.42 -19.28 -3.78
C ARG A 95 -3.38 -18.68 -2.76
N CYS A 96 -4.29 -17.86 -3.24
CA CYS A 96 -5.36 -17.27 -2.44
C CYS A 96 -6.72 -17.80 -2.85
N PHE A 97 -7.58 -18.00 -1.86
CA PHE A 97 -9.01 -18.18 -2.09
C PHE A 97 -9.68 -16.81 -2.07
N VAL A 98 -10.40 -16.46 -3.12
CA VAL A 98 -11.03 -15.16 -3.27
C VAL A 98 -12.53 -15.28 -3.07
N GLN A 99 -13.07 -14.50 -2.14
CA GLN A 99 -14.50 -14.32 -1.93
C GLN A 99 -14.92 -12.96 -2.49
N GLY A 100 -15.92 -12.97 -3.38
CA GLY A 100 -16.35 -11.80 -4.15
C GLY A 100 -15.65 -11.68 -5.51
N ALA A 101 -16.09 -10.74 -6.34
CA ALA A 101 -15.58 -10.55 -7.70
C ALA A 101 -14.49 -9.45 -7.75
N PRO A 102 -13.24 -9.76 -8.17
CA PRO A 102 -12.15 -8.78 -8.25
C PRO A 102 -12.27 -7.89 -9.49
N ASN A 103 -13.32 -7.06 -9.55
CA ASN A 103 -13.62 -6.22 -10.71
C ASN A 103 -12.68 -5.01 -10.87
N ASP A 104 -11.94 -4.64 -9.82
CA ASP A 104 -10.90 -3.61 -9.92
C ASP A 104 -9.70 -4.15 -10.71
N ARG A 105 -9.27 -3.41 -11.73
CA ARG A 105 -8.19 -3.85 -12.62
C ARG A 105 -6.89 -4.15 -11.89
N ALA A 106 -6.46 -3.28 -10.97
CA ALA A 106 -5.21 -3.48 -10.24
C ALA A 106 -5.30 -4.73 -9.35
N LEU A 107 -6.46 -4.98 -8.74
CA LEU A 107 -6.72 -6.20 -7.98
C LEU A 107 -6.71 -7.43 -8.88
N SER A 108 -7.45 -7.43 -9.99
CA SER A 108 -7.51 -8.55 -10.94
C SER A 108 -6.11 -8.91 -11.46
N ASP A 109 -5.35 -7.90 -11.92
CA ASP A 109 -3.99 -8.09 -12.45
C ASP A 109 -3.05 -8.72 -11.40
N ALA A 110 -3.18 -8.32 -10.12
CA ALA A 110 -2.38 -8.88 -9.02
C ALA A 110 -2.73 -10.33 -8.66
N LEU A 111 -3.90 -10.81 -9.07
CA LEU A 111 -4.41 -12.15 -8.74
C LEU A 111 -4.24 -13.16 -9.88
N VAL A 112 -3.83 -12.70 -11.07
CA VAL A 112 -3.55 -13.57 -12.23
C VAL A 112 -2.54 -14.67 -11.83
N GLY A 113 -2.94 -15.93 -11.99
CA GLY A 113 -2.10 -17.10 -11.65
C GLY A 113 -1.93 -17.38 -10.15
N ALA A 114 -2.56 -16.59 -9.28
CA ALA A 114 -2.45 -16.72 -7.82
C ALA A 114 -3.75 -17.17 -7.14
N MET A 115 -4.84 -17.37 -7.89
CA MET A 115 -6.14 -17.79 -7.34
C MET A 115 -6.30 -19.31 -7.30
N THR A 116 -7.01 -19.79 -6.29
CA THR A 116 -7.54 -21.16 -6.22
C THR A 116 -9.04 -21.16 -5.94
N ARG A 117 -9.74 -22.20 -6.41
CA ARG A 117 -11.15 -22.47 -6.09
C ARG A 117 -11.31 -23.41 -4.90
N HIS A 118 -10.21 -23.99 -4.40
CA HIS A 118 -10.23 -24.94 -3.30
C HIS A 118 -9.57 -24.32 -2.07
N LEU A 119 -10.31 -24.22 -0.97
CA LEU A 119 -9.79 -23.68 0.30
C LEU A 119 -8.59 -24.48 0.83
N ALA A 120 -8.56 -25.79 0.60
CA ALA A 120 -7.45 -26.65 1.00
C ALA A 120 -6.10 -26.26 0.34
N ASP A 121 -6.15 -25.65 -0.84
CA ASP A 121 -4.96 -25.20 -1.58
C ASP A 121 -4.59 -23.73 -1.25
N ALA A 122 -5.41 -23.05 -0.45
CA ALA A 122 -5.25 -21.64 -0.17
C ALA A 122 -4.25 -21.42 0.98
N SER A 123 -3.27 -20.55 0.75
CA SER A 123 -2.35 -20.05 1.78
C SER A 123 -2.89 -18.80 2.47
N ILE A 124 -3.87 -18.13 1.86
CA ILE A 124 -4.48 -16.91 2.38
C ILE A 124 -5.90 -16.73 1.82
N LEU A 125 -6.76 -16.09 2.59
CA LEU A 125 -8.08 -15.66 2.15
C LEU A 125 -8.03 -14.20 1.69
N LEU A 126 -8.75 -13.88 0.63
CA LEU A 126 -8.97 -12.51 0.18
C LEU A 126 -10.47 -12.29 -0.01
N ALA A 127 -11.05 -11.37 0.74
CA ALA A 127 -12.47 -11.04 0.63
C ALA A 127 -12.65 -9.60 0.16
N ILE A 128 -13.52 -9.42 -0.82
CA ILE A 128 -13.94 -8.11 -1.33
C ILE A 128 -15.23 -7.76 -0.62
N ILE A 129 -15.22 -6.62 0.09
CA ILE A 129 -16.28 -6.19 0.99
C ILE A 129 -16.82 -4.86 0.48
N GLU A 130 -18.02 -4.89 -0.09
CA GLU A 130 -18.74 -3.71 -0.58
C GLU A 130 -19.89 -3.33 0.35
N ASN A 131 -20.45 -4.31 1.06
CA ASN A 131 -21.56 -4.16 2.00
C ASN A 131 -21.36 -5.00 3.29
N LEU A 132 -22.34 -4.95 4.20
CA LEU A 132 -22.27 -5.65 5.48
C LEU A 132 -22.39 -7.17 5.33
N ASP A 133 -23.17 -7.66 4.38
CA ASP A 133 -23.32 -9.10 4.12
C ASP A 133 -21.99 -9.71 3.65
N ASP A 134 -21.23 -8.98 2.82
CA ASP A 134 -19.89 -9.39 2.41
C ASP A 134 -18.93 -9.48 3.62
N LEU A 135 -19.04 -8.54 4.58
CA LEU A 135 -18.23 -8.54 5.79
C LEU A 135 -18.57 -9.74 6.68
N ASP A 136 -19.86 -10.04 6.85
CA ASP A 136 -20.32 -11.19 7.64
C ASP A 136 -19.90 -12.51 6.99
N ALA A 137 -20.02 -12.63 5.67
CA ALA A 137 -19.55 -13.78 4.93
C ALA A 137 -18.02 -13.96 5.03
N ALA A 138 -17.26 -12.86 4.88
CA ALA A 138 -15.80 -12.88 4.98
C ALA A 138 -15.33 -13.30 6.38
N THR A 139 -16.06 -12.83 7.39
CA THR A 139 -15.80 -13.15 8.79
C THR A 139 -16.06 -14.63 9.07
N THR A 140 -17.21 -15.14 8.62
CA THR A 140 -17.56 -16.57 8.73
C THR A 140 -16.49 -17.45 8.10
N LEU A 141 -16.10 -17.13 6.86
CA LEU A 141 -15.04 -17.85 6.14
C LEU A 141 -13.71 -17.87 6.91
N ALA A 142 -13.33 -16.74 7.51
CA ALA A 142 -12.08 -16.64 8.26
C ALA A 142 -12.13 -17.35 9.64
N GLN A 143 -13.30 -17.41 10.28
CA GLN A 143 -13.50 -18.16 11.52
C GLN A 143 -13.47 -19.68 11.28
N GLU A 144 -14.02 -20.14 10.16
CA GLU A 144 -13.96 -21.54 9.74
C GLU A 144 -12.54 -21.98 9.33
N ASN A 145 -11.68 -21.02 8.97
CA ASN A 145 -10.30 -21.25 8.54
C ASN A 145 -9.29 -20.45 9.40
N PRO A 146 -9.22 -20.71 10.73
CA PRO A 146 -8.53 -19.84 11.69
C PRO A 146 -6.99 -19.82 11.53
N THR A 147 -6.43 -20.75 10.76
CA THR A 147 -5.00 -20.80 10.43
C THR A 147 -4.63 -19.87 9.29
N LEU A 148 -5.59 -19.49 8.43
CA LEU A 148 -5.38 -18.61 7.29
C LEU A 148 -5.52 -17.15 7.70
N HIS A 149 -4.73 -16.29 7.08
CA HIS A 149 -4.94 -14.85 7.18
C HIS A 149 -6.06 -14.41 6.23
N LEU A 150 -6.74 -13.32 6.58
CA LEU A 150 -7.77 -12.69 5.75
C LEU A 150 -7.28 -11.32 5.28
N TRP A 151 -7.15 -11.13 3.97
CA TRP A 151 -7.14 -9.79 3.37
C TRP A 151 -8.57 -9.32 3.17
N ALA A 152 -8.98 -8.32 3.95
CA ALA A 152 -10.21 -7.59 3.73
C ALA A 152 -9.93 -6.44 2.75
N VAL A 153 -10.52 -6.49 1.55
CA VAL A 153 -10.39 -5.47 0.50
C VAL A 153 -11.71 -4.69 0.43
N TYR A 154 -11.66 -3.37 0.55
CA TYR A 154 -12.86 -2.54 0.70
C TYR A 154 -12.66 -1.13 0.14
N PRO A 155 -13.74 -0.42 -0.22
CA PRO A 155 -13.64 0.94 -0.74
C PRO A 155 -13.14 1.92 0.32
N LYS A 156 -12.34 2.90 -0.12
CA LYS A 156 -11.86 4.02 0.71
C LYS A 156 -12.50 5.33 0.26
N GLY A 157 -12.72 6.26 1.19
CA GLY A 157 -13.25 7.60 0.91
C GLY A 157 -14.48 7.95 1.74
N LYS A 158 -15.04 9.14 1.50
CA LYS A 158 -16.27 9.59 2.17
C LYS A 158 -17.48 8.86 1.59
N GLY A 159 -18.43 8.49 2.46
CA GLY A 159 -19.71 7.90 2.04
C GLY A 159 -19.67 6.41 1.67
N VAL A 160 -18.57 5.70 1.96
CA VAL A 160 -18.53 4.25 1.79
C VAL A 160 -19.42 3.55 2.83
N ALA A 161 -20.21 2.58 2.40
CA ALA A 161 -21.14 1.86 3.27
C ALA A 161 -20.39 1.08 4.37
N VAL A 162 -19.28 0.44 4.00
CA VAL A 162 -18.43 -0.32 4.93
C VAL A 162 -16.98 0.13 4.77
N GLY A 163 -16.57 1.07 5.62
CA GLY A 163 -15.22 1.63 5.63
C GLY A 163 -14.27 0.97 6.62
N ALA A 164 -13.01 1.41 6.62
CA ALA A 164 -11.93 0.88 7.46
C ALA A 164 -12.31 0.74 8.95
N THR A 165 -12.97 1.77 9.51
CA THR A 165 -13.38 1.78 10.91
C THR A 165 -14.43 0.71 11.21
N ALA A 166 -15.42 0.53 10.35
CA ALA A 166 -16.48 -0.47 10.55
C ALA A 166 -15.89 -1.89 10.53
N ILE A 167 -15.09 -2.20 9.51
CA ILE A 167 -14.42 -3.51 9.36
C ILE A 167 -13.50 -3.78 10.55
N ARG A 168 -12.68 -2.80 10.94
CA ARG A 168 -11.74 -2.94 12.05
C ARG A 168 -12.47 -3.15 13.38
N THR A 169 -13.53 -2.39 13.66
CA THR A 169 -14.33 -2.55 14.88
C THR A 169 -14.99 -3.93 14.93
N HIS A 170 -15.63 -4.35 13.84
CA HIS A 170 -16.29 -5.66 13.73
C HIS A 170 -15.29 -6.80 13.95
N LEU A 171 -14.23 -6.89 13.15
CA LEU A 171 -13.26 -7.98 13.21
C LEU A 171 -12.53 -8.03 14.56
N ARG A 172 -12.17 -6.88 15.15
CA ARG A 172 -11.55 -6.86 16.49
C ARG A 172 -12.48 -7.30 17.60
N GLY A 173 -13.78 -6.97 17.50
CA GLY A 173 -14.80 -7.47 18.42
C GLY A 173 -14.88 -9.01 18.44
N LEU A 174 -14.47 -9.64 17.34
CA LEU A 174 -14.43 -11.09 17.16
C LEU A 174 -13.03 -11.70 17.39
N GLY A 175 -12.09 -10.92 17.94
CA GLY A 175 -10.76 -11.41 18.31
C GLY A 175 -9.74 -11.44 17.16
N PHE A 176 -10.06 -10.89 15.99
CA PHE A 176 -9.07 -10.69 14.93
C PHE A 176 -8.14 -9.51 15.24
N ILE A 177 -6.90 -9.63 14.78
CA ILE A 177 -5.90 -8.58 14.85
C ILE A 177 -5.38 -8.27 13.46
N ASP A 178 -5.32 -6.98 13.12
CA ASP A 178 -4.70 -6.50 11.89
C ASP A 178 -3.18 -6.56 11.99
N SER A 179 -2.53 -6.85 10.85
CA SER A 179 -1.07 -7.01 10.78
C SER A 179 -0.41 -6.21 9.66
N LYS A 180 -1.13 -5.93 8.58
CA LYS A 180 -0.64 -5.17 7.42
C LYS A 180 -1.81 -4.41 6.78
N SER A 181 -1.51 -3.29 6.15
CA SER A 181 -2.43 -2.59 5.25
C SER A 181 -1.68 -2.13 4.01
N CYS A 182 -2.39 -2.04 2.89
CA CYS A 182 -1.86 -1.46 1.66
C CYS A 182 -2.97 -0.83 0.82
N ALA A 183 -2.60 0.18 0.03
CA ALA A 183 -3.44 0.65 -1.05
C ALA A 183 -3.48 -0.41 -2.17
N VAL A 184 -4.66 -0.62 -2.73
CA VAL A 184 -4.91 -1.52 -3.87
C VAL A 184 -5.03 -0.69 -5.15
N SER A 185 -5.92 0.31 -5.11
CA SER A 185 -6.14 1.27 -6.18
C SER A 185 -6.54 2.62 -5.60
N ASP A 186 -6.92 3.58 -6.45
CA ASP A 186 -7.48 4.86 -6.02
C ASP A 186 -8.80 4.71 -5.27
N ARG A 187 -9.52 3.61 -5.52
CA ARG A 187 -10.82 3.31 -4.92
C ARG A 187 -10.75 2.32 -3.77
N LEU A 188 -9.77 1.40 -3.80
CA LEU A 188 -9.70 0.29 -2.88
C LEU A 188 -8.48 0.37 -1.95
N THR A 189 -8.68 -0.11 -0.73
CA THR A 189 -7.62 -0.40 0.24
C THR A 189 -7.81 -1.81 0.76
N ALA A 190 -6.75 -2.38 1.32
CA ALA A 190 -6.79 -3.69 1.93
C ALA A 190 -6.13 -3.69 3.31
N THR A 191 -6.70 -4.48 4.23
CA THR A 191 -6.13 -4.72 5.55
C THR A 191 -6.12 -6.22 5.83
N ARG A 192 -4.97 -6.73 6.29
CA ARG A 192 -4.76 -8.14 6.59
C ARG A 192 -5.00 -8.42 8.07
N TYR A 193 -5.93 -9.31 8.33
CA TYR A 193 -6.31 -9.79 9.65
C TYR A 193 -5.87 -11.24 9.86
N ARG A 194 -5.69 -11.60 11.12
CA ARG A 194 -5.56 -12.98 11.57
C ARG A 194 -6.34 -13.15 12.87
N LEU A 195 -6.91 -14.32 13.09
CA LEU A 195 -7.51 -14.62 14.38
C LEU A 195 -6.39 -14.70 15.43
N ARG A 196 -6.58 -14.07 16.60
CA ARG A 196 -5.61 -14.16 17.68
C ARG A 196 -5.55 -15.61 18.14
N ARG A 197 -4.35 -16.19 18.14
CA ARG A 197 -4.12 -17.50 18.77
C ARG A 197 -4.22 -17.29 20.28
N THR A 198 -5.15 -18.02 20.90
CA THR A 198 -5.29 -18.14 22.35
C THR A 198 -4.06 -18.82 22.94
#